data_AF-A0A6S7BD58-F1
#
_entry.id   AF-A0A6S7BD58-F1
#
_cell.length_a   1.000
_cell.length_b   1.000
_cell.length_c   1.000
_cell.angle_alpha   90.00
_cell.angle_beta   90.00
_cell.angle_gamma   90.00
#
_symmetry.space_group_name_H-M   'P 1'
#
loop_
_entity.id
_entity.type
_entity.pdbx_description
1 polymer ?
#
loop_
_entity_poly.entity_id
_entity_poly.type
_entity_poly.pdbx_seq_one_letter_code
_entity_poly.pdbx_strand_id
1 'polypeptide(L)'
;MIISPPLLPQLDPAKLDPARPDPMMDAVDQFELTHGMYPVAFDRRWHCGLHLSPDFHGPVYAIADGEVVAYRVCQHAMDSGRGNAGFVPLRHTAETGEGRTLTFYSLYMHLLPLAEYHTFGYDGTQLADFLRMPSGDAPKGAVTPAVSGGKNLRVRRKSILGFLGRYEDRPHLHFEIFMTQGDFNAWFGHTQLGNTAPATPDGPEWWGHACFTIPAACDFHQLPPATGNDNKLHGVEFEPGQEGRNALPLHVETYFSNGTKYTNVWSEAADGTHTLLRVCFPLRSGSLDLMTVWRKPALTGISKKHLPQCWGVST
;
A
#
# COMPACT_ATOMS: atom_id res chain seq x y z
N MET A 1 4.79 6.92 0.43
CA MET A 1 3.80 6.21 1.27
C MET A 1 2.39 6.46 0.75
N ILE A 2 1.69 5.41 0.34
CA ILE A 2 0.36 5.46 -0.30
C ILE A 2 -0.73 5.93 0.69
N ILE A 3 -0.61 5.53 1.95
CA ILE A 3 -1.56 5.84 3.02
C ILE A 3 -0.91 6.72 4.10
N SER A 4 -1.68 7.17 5.07
CA SER A 4 -1.21 7.90 6.26
C SER A 4 -2.05 7.48 7.45
N PRO A 5 -1.63 7.75 8.71
CA PRO A 5 -2.41 7.27 9.84
C PRO A 5 -3.77 8.01 9.93
N PRO A 6 -4.83 7.32 10.39
CA PRO A 6 -6.16 7.93 10.56
C PRO A 6 -6.25 8.85 11.79
N LEU A 7 -5.28 8.75 12.71
CA LEU A 7 -5.12 9.62 13.87
C LEU A 7 -3.76 10.33 13.80
N LEU A 8 -3.66 11.52 14.38
CA LEU A 8 -2.43 12.31 14.42
C LEU A 8 -2.09 12.69 15.87
N PRO A 9 -1.55 11.75 16.68
CA PRO A 9 -1.10 12.06 18.02
C PRO A 9 0.02 13.10 18.02
N GLN A 10 0.12 13.87 19.09
CA GLN A 10 1.25 14.77 19.28
C GLN A 10 2.49 13.94 19.61
N LEU A 11 3.53 14.07 18.77
CA LEU A 11 4.81 13.43 18.99
C LEU A 11 5.76 14.41 19.69
N ASP A 12 6.59 13.89 20.59
CA ASP A 12 7.71 14.62 21.18
C ASP A 12 8.95 14.48 20.27
N PRO A 13 9.39 15.55 19.59
CA PRO A 13 10.53 15.48 18.67
C PRO A 13 11.82 14.97 19.33
N ALA A 14 11.98 15.17 20.65
CA ALA A 14 13.16 14.73 21.38
C ALA A 14 13.20 13.20 21.62
N LYS A 15 12.06 12.51 21.45
CA LYS A 15 11.93 11.06 21.64
C LYS A 15 11.83 10.28 20.33
N LEU A 16 11.90 10.98 19.19
CA LEU A 16 11.86 10.33 17.89
C LEU A 16 13.16 9.58 17.64
N ASP A 17 13.04 8.30 17.30
CA ASP A 17 14.17 7.50 16.83
C ASP A 17 14.40 7.79 15.34
N PRO A 18 15.53 8.40 14.95
CA PRO A 18 15.83 8.70 13.54
C PRO A 18 15.98 7.44 12.67
N ALA A 19 16.13 6.25 13.27
CA ALA A 19 16.15 4.99 12.54
C ALA A 19 14.75 4.50 12.14
N ARG A 20 13.68 5.01 12.76
CA ARG A 20 12.31 4.62 12.44
C ARG A 20 11.77 5.42 11.26
N PRO A 21 11.28 4.76 10.20
CA PRO A 21 10.91 5.43 8.95
C PRO A 21 9.59 6.21 9.03
N ASP A 22 8.68 5.87 9.95
CA ASP A 22 7.41 6.56 10.14
C ASP A 22 6.99 6.60 11.62
N PRO A 23 7.58 7.51 12.42
CA PRO A 23 7.26 7.63 13.83
C PRO A 23 5.79 8.00 14.12
N MET A 24 5.06 8.52 13.13
CA MET A 24 3.63 8.84 13.30
C MET A 24 2.79 7.57 13.23
N MET A 25 3.05 6.68 12.26
CA MET A 25 2.41 5.36 12.24
C MET A 25 2.77 4.55 13.48
N ASP A 26 4.04 4.56 13.88
CA ASP A 26 4.52 3.85 15.07
C ASP A 26 3.78 4.26 16.35
N ALA A 27 3.43 5.54 16.48
CA ALA A 27 2.64 6.05 17.60
C ALA A 27 1.17 5.62 17.51
N VAL A 28 0.61 5.55 16.31
CA VAL A 28 -0.77 5.08 16.10
C VAL A 28 -0.91 3.58 16.39
N ASP A 29 0.11 2.78 16.09
CA ASP A 29 0.14 1.34 16.42
C ASP A 29 -0.01 1.09 17.92
N GLN A 30 0.44 2.01 18.77
CA GLN A 30 0.27 1.89 20.23
C GLN A 30 -1.19 2.02 20.68
N PHE A 31 -2.09 2.52 19.83
CA PHE A 31 -3.51 2.63 20.14
C PHE A 31 -4.30 1.38 19.78
N GLU A 32 -3.69 0.40 19.11
CA GLU A 32 -4.36 -0.84 18.75
C GLU A 32 -4.77 -1.63 20.00
N LEU A 33 -6.06 -1.95 20.09
CA LEU A 33 -6.56 -2.82 21.14
C LEU A 33 -6.15 -4.26 20.85
N THR A 34 -5.70 -4.97 21.89
CA THR A 34 -5.37 -6.41 21.83
C THR A 34 -6.60 -7.30 21.58
N HIS A 35 -7.80 -6.72 21.51
CA HIS A 35 -9.06 -7.41 21.26
C HIS A 35 -9.83 -6.78 20.09
N GLY A 36 -10.46 -7.60 19.26
CA GLY A 36 -11.08 -7.11 18.03
C GLY A 36 -10.03 -6.71 17.00
N MET A 37 -9.05 -7.58 16.81
CA MET A 37 -8.08 -7.49 15.72
C MET A 37 -8.46 -8.49 14.62
N TYR A 38 -8.13 -8.17 13.38
CA TYR A 38 -8.30 -9.08 12.26
C TYR A 38 -7.46 -10.35 12.47
N PRO A 39 -7.98 -11.57 12.18
CA PRO A 39 -9.31 -11.86 11.62
C PRO A 39 -10.36 -12.28 12.67
N VAL A 40 -10.01 -12.37 13.95
CA VAL A 40 -10.87 -12.98 14.99
C VAL A 40 -10.98 -12.07 16.20
N ALA A 41 -12.21 -11.66 16.51
CA ALA A 41 -12.55 -10.91 17.71
C ALA A 41 -12.41 -11.74 19.00
N PHE A 42 -12.46 -11.07 20.16
CA PHE A 42 -12.27 -11.72 21.47
C PHE A 42 -13.29 -12.84 21.76
N ASP A 43 -14.46 -12.78 21.14
CA ASP A 43 -15.57 -13.73 21.25
C ASP A 43 -15.54 -14.82 20.16
N ARG A 44 -14.42 -14.92 19.42
CA ARG A 44 -14.18 -15.87 18.33
C ARG A 44 -15.04 -15.64 17.08
N ARG A 45 -15.64 -14.44 16.92
CA ARG A 45 -16.31 -14.05 15.69
C ARG A 45 -15.32 -13.43 14.71
N TRP A 46 -15.66 -13.47 13.43
CA TRP A 46 -14.89 -12.81 12.38
C TRP A 46 -14.85 -11.29 12.61
N HIS A 47 -13.67 -10.69 12.46
CA HIS A 47 -13.44 -9.25 12.59
C HIS A 47 -12.67 -8.73 11.37
N CYS A 48 -13.20 -7.72 10.67
CA CYS A 48 -12.70 -7.28 9.36
C CYS A 48 -11.57 -6.24 9.41
N GLY A 49 -11.26 -5.68 10.58
CA GLY A 49 -10.23 -4.66 10.72
C GLY A 49 -9.62 -4.62 12.11
N LEU A 50 -9.39 -3.41 12.61
CA LEU A 50 -8.81 -3.18 13.92
C LEU A 50 -9.54 -2.07 14.66
N HIS A 51 -9.19 -1.95 15.93
CA HIS A 51 -9.74 -0.99 16.85
C HIS A 51 -8.62 -0.11 17.42
N LEU A 52 -8.69 1.20 17.19
CA LEU A 52 -7.81 2.19 17.80
C LEU A 52 -8.53 2.86 18.98
N SER A 53 -7.90 2.83 20.16
CA SER A 53 -8.44 3.40 21.40
C SER A 53 -7.36 4.23 22.10
N PRO A 54 -7.05 5.44 21.58
CA PRO A 54 -6.13 6.35 22.25
C PRO A 54 -6.70 6.86 23.59
N ASP A 55 -5.83 7.42 24.43
CA ASP A 55 -6.19 8.11 25.68
C ASP A 55 -6.59 9.58 25.48
N PHE A 56 -6.55 10.07 24.24
CA PHE A 56 -6.99 11.40 23.85
C PHE A 56 -8.27 11.35 22.98
N HIS A 57 -8.95 12.49 22.90
CA HIS A 57 -10.02 12.70 21.95
C HIS A 57 -9.54 13.61 20.81
N GLY A 58 -9.90 13.30 19.57
CA GLY A 58 -9.36 14.03 18.44
C GLY A 58 -10.08 13.82 17.11
N PRO A 59 -9.69 14.60 16.08
CA PRO A 59 -10.14 14.42 14.71
C PRO A 59 -9.67 13.08 14.13
N VAL A 60 -10.51 12.50 13.27
CA VAL A 60 -10.21 11.34 12.43
C VAL A 60 -9.96 11.81 11.01
N TYR A 61 -8.86 11.38 10.42
CA TYR A 61 -8.34 11.89 9.16
C TYR A 61 -8.43 10.85 8.05
N ALA A 62 -8.75 11.30 6.83
CA ALA A 62 -8.62 10.48 5.64
C ALA A 62 -7.15 10.06 5.43
N ILE A 63 -6.92 8.74 5.31
CA ILE A 63 -5.57 8.18 5.15
C ILE A 63 -4.95 8.53 3.78
N ALA A 64 -5.78 8.76 2.76
CA ALA A 64 -5.41 9.08 1.40
C ALA A 64 -6.55 9.88 0.73
N ASP A 65 -6.26 10.49 -0.43
CA ASP A 65 -7.29 11.08 -1.30
C ASP A 65 -8.32 10.01 -1.65
N GLY A 66 -9.61 10.36 -1.63
CA GLY A 66 -10.66 9.37 -1.86
C GLY A 66 -12.00 9.96 -2.26
N GLU A 67 -12.80 9.11 -2.90
CA GLU A 67 -14.21 9.32 -3.18
C GLU A 67 -15.03 8.71 -2.04
N VAL A 68 -16.02 9.45 -1.55
CA VAL A 68 -16.93 8.96 -0.51
C VAL A 68 -17.89 7.95 -1.14
N VAL A 69 -17.90 6.72 -0.62
CA VAL A 69 -18.78 5.63 -1.10
C VAL A 69 -20.15 5.73 -0.45
N ALA A 70 -20.17 6.01 0.84
CA ALA A 70 -21.35 6.26 1.66
C ALA A 70 -20.94 7.10 2.86
N TYR A 71 -21.88 7.54 3.67
CA TYR A 71 -21.56 8.08 4.99
C TYR A 71 -22.78 8.02 5.90
N ARG A 72 -22.53 8.04 7.20
CA ARG A 72 -23.55 8.23 8.22
C ARG A 72 -23.06 9.26 9.23
N VAL A 73 -23.80 10.35 9.35
CA VAL A 73 -23.63 11.35 10.41
C VAL A 73 -24.83 11.25 11.33
N CYS A 74 -24.57 11.01 12.61
CA CYS A 74 -25.62 10.81 13.60
C CYS A 74 -25.81 12.09 14.41
N GLN A 75 -27.07 12.47 14.68
CA GLN A 75 -27.34 13.55 15.62
C GLN A 75 -27.04 13.11 17.07
N HIS A 76 -27.32 11.84 17.40
CA HIS A 76 -27.18 11.28 18.74
C HIS A 76 -26.51 9.90 18.71
N ALA A 77 -25.97 9.49 19.85
CA ALA A 77 -25.50 8.12 20.07
C ALA A 77 -26.64 7.09 19.96
N MET A 78 -26.27 5.86 19.55
CA MET A 78 -27.15 4.69 19.52
C MET A 78 -27.11 3.94 20.86
N ASP A 79 -27.94 2.91 21.02
CA ASP A 79 -27.93 1.98 22.16
C ASP A 79 -27.92 2.70 23.53
N SER A 80 -28.84 3.66 23.68
CA SER A 80 -28.97 4.48 24.89
C SER A 80 -27.71 5.25 25.31
N GLY A 81 -26.82 5.56 24.35
CA GLY A 81 -25.58 6.31 24.59
C GLY A 81 -24.32 5.46 24.62
N ARG A 82 -24.45 4.13 24.55
CA ARG A 82 -23.31 3.19 24.69
C ARG A 82 -22.46 3.05 23.42
N GLY A 83 -22.93 3.54 22.28
CA GLY A 83 -22.23 3.42 21.02
C GLY A 83 -22.45 4.58 20.07
N ASN A 84 -21.46 4.83 19.22
CA ASN A 84 -21.58 5.75 18.11
C ASN A 84 -21.66 4.99 16.80
N ALA A 85 -22.62 5.36 15.96
CA ALA A 85 -22.93 4.65 14.71
C ALA A 85 -22.37 5.34 13.46
N GLY A 86 -21.76 6.53 13.61
CA GLY A 86 -21.26 7.32 12.51
C GLY A 86 -20.12 6.60 11.78
N PHE A 87 -20.11 6.68 10.45
CA PHE A 87 -19.08 6.06 9.64
C PHE A 87 -18.89 6.77 8.29
N VAL A 88 -17.73 6.56 7.68
CA VAL A 88 -17.42 6.98 6.31
C VAL A 88 -16.60 5.85 5.65
N PRO A 89 -17.02 5.26 4.52
CA PRO A 89 -16.15 4.46 3.68
C PRO A 89 -15.65 5.31 2.50
N LEU A 90 -14.36 5.22 2.22
CA LEU A 90 -13.71 5.90 1.11
C LEU A 90 -13.22 4.87 0.09
N ARG A 91 -13.34 5.21 -1.20
CA ARG A 91 -12.69 4.53 -2.31
C ARG A 91 -11.47 5.35 -2.72
N HIS A 92 -10.32 4.70 -2.77
CA HIS A 92 -9.05 5.29 -3.13
C HIS A 92 -8.58 4.73 -4.47
N THR A 93 -7.91 5.58 -5.26
CA THR A 93 -7.26 5.19 -6.50
C THR A 93 -5.86 5.81 -6.53
N ALA A 94 -4.84 5.00 -6.74
CA ALA A 94 -3.46 5.45 -6.87
C ALA A 94 -2.80 4.82 -8.10
N GLU A 95 -2.22 5.64 -8.97
CA GLU A 95 -1.39 5.18 -10.08
C GLU A 95 -0.02 4.74 -9.54
N THR A 96 0.44 3.54 -9.88
CA THR A 96 1.78 3.07 -9.48
C THR A 96 2.77 2.98 -10.64
N GLY A 97 2.47 3.66 -11.75
CA GLY A 97 3.27 3.63 -12.98
C GLY A 97 2.70 2.70 -14.05
N GLU A 98 3.11 2.94 -15.30
CA GLU A 98 2.82 2.08 -16.49
C GLU A 98 1.34 1.72 -16.71
N GLY A 99 0.42 2.56 -16.24
CA GLY A 99 -1.03 2.37 -16.41
C GLY A 99 -1.66 1.39 -15.42
N ARG A 100 -0.96 1.02 -14.34
CA ARG A 100 -1.50 0.25 -13.22
C ARG A 100 -2.13 1.16 -12.16
N THR A 101 -3.43 1.02 -11.99
CA THR A 101 -4.22 1.72 -10.96
C THR A 101 -4.54 0.80 -9.78
N LEU A 102 -4.03 1.11 -8.59
CA LEU A 102 -4.40 0.44 -7.34
C LEU A 102 -5.72 1.04 -6.84
N THR A 103 -6.76 0.22 -6.74
CA THR A 103 -8.05 0.61 -6.13
C THR A 103 -8.24 -0.12 -4.81
N PHE A 104 -8.38 0.62 -3.72
CA PHE A 104 -8.63 0.07 -2.39
C PHE A 104 -9.61 0.96 -1.62
N TYR A 105 -10.10 0.48 -0.50
CA TYR A 105 -11.11 1.13 0.32
C TYR A 105 -10.60 1.28 1.74
N SER A 106 -11.07 2.32 2.42
CA SER A 106 -10.94 2.43 3.87
C SER A 106 -12.28 2.72 4.53
N LEU A 107 -12.53 2.13 5.70
CA LEU A 107 -13.73 2.34 6.50
C LEU A 107 -13.35 2.90 7.87
N TYR A 108 -14.01 3.97 8.27
CA TYR A 108 -13.85 4.62 9.58
C TYR A 108 -15.21 4.55 10.27
N MET A 109 -15.31 3.89 11.43
CA MET A 109 -16.56 3.80 12.20
C MET A 109 -16.40 4.33 13.63
N HIS A 110 -17.53 4.34 14.35
CA HIS A 110 -17.64 4.92 15.68
C HIS A 110 -17.33 6.41 15.72
N LEU A 111 -17.65 7.15 14.65
CA LEU A 111 -17.49 8.61 14.63
C LEU A 111 -18.50 9.28 15.57
N LEU A 112 -18.02 10.32 16.27
CA LEU A 112 -18.77 11.07 17.26
C LEU A 112 -20.08 11.66 16.67
N PRO A 113 -21.20 11.64 17.40
CA PRO A 113 -22.45 12.28 16.96
C PRO A 113 -22.40 13.80 17.15
N LEU A 114 -23.14 14.54 16.32
CA LEU A 114 -23.13 16.00 16.29
C LEU A 114 -23.50 16.65 17.64
N ALA A 115 -24.45 16.07 18.38
CA ALA A 115 -24.86 16.60 19.68
C ALA A 115 -23.74 16.60 20.74
N GLU A 116 -22.65 15.86 20.52
CA GLU A 116 -21.55 15.73 21.48
C GLU A 116 -20.33 16.59 21.11
N TYR A 117 -20.28 17.19 19.91
CA TYR A 117 -19.11 17.92 19.40
C TYR A 117 -18.64 19.03 20.35
N HIS A 118 -19.57 19.84 20.83
CA HIS A 118 -19.26 20.95 21.75
C HIS A 118 -18.72 20.48 23.10
N THR A 119 -19.03 19.25 23.53
CA THR A 119 -18.48 18.66 24.77
C THR A 119 -16.97 18.50 24.67
N PHE A 120 -16.45 18.30 23.46
CA PHE A 120 -15.02 18.17 23.16
C PHE A 120 -14.42 19.42 22.50
N GLY A 121 -15.16 20.54 22.50
CA GLY A 121 -14.67 21.82 21.96
C GLY A 121 -14.67 21.90 20.43
N TYR A 122 -15.42 21.05 19.73
CA TYR A 122 -15.56 21.12 18.28
C TYR A 122 -16.85 21.83 17.87
N ASP A 123 -16.81 22.50 16.72
CA ASP A 123 -17.96 23.17 16.09
C ASP A 123 -18.32 22.56 14.72
N GLY A 124 -17.56 21.55 14.27
CA GLY A 124 -17.77 20.86 12.99
C GLY A 124 -17.42 21.68 11.75
N THR A 125 -17.02 22.95 11.87
CA THR A 125 -16.76 23.85 10.73
C THR A 125 -15.57 23.40 9.86
N GLN A 126 -14.68 22.58 10.43
CA GLN A 126 -13.52 22.02 9.74
C GLN A 126 -13.87 20.81 8.86
N LEU A 127 -15.06 20.23 9.03
CA LEU A 127 -15.54 19.11 8.21
C LEU A 127 -15.99 19.59 6.83
N ALA A 128 -16.03 18.69 5.86
CA ALA A 128 -16.70 18.96 4.58
C ALA A 128 -18.22 19.16 4.80
N ASP A 129 -18.87 19.99 3.97
CA ASP A 129 -20.28 20.40 4.15
C ASP A 129 -21.25 19.22 4.34
N PHE A 130 -21.07 18.15 3.57
CA PHE A 130 -21.94 16.96 3.62
C PHE A 130 -21.81 16.16 4.93
N LEU A 131 -20.78 16.42 5.74
CA LEU A 131 -20.54 15.78 7.04
C LEU A 131 -21.01 16.65 8.23
N ARG A 132 -21.49 17.86 7.99
CA ARG A 132 -21.86 18.82 9.05
C ARG A 132 -23.27 18.64 9.59
N MET A 133 -24.12 17.91 8.85
CA MET A 133 -25.53 17.68 9.19
C MET A 133 -25.83 16.19 9.30
N PRO A 134 -26.85 15.79 10.08
CA PRO A 134 -27.26 14.39 10.12
C PRO A 134 -27.58 13.85 8.73
N SER A 135 -27.17 12.61 8.45
CA SER A 135 -27.44 11.97 7.15
C SER A 135 -28.90 11.57 6.96
N GLY A 136 -29.73 11.72 7.99
CA GLY A 136 -31.17 11.53 7.96
C GLY A 136 -31.78 11.74 9.33
N ASP A 137 -33.10 11.71 9.38
CA ASP A 137 -33.84 11.82 10.65
C ASP A 137 -33.85 10.48 11.38
N ALA A 138 -33.51 10.50 12.66
CA ALA A 138 -33.65 9.36 13.55
C ALA A 138 -33.90 9.81 14.99
N PRO A 139 -34.78 9.13 15.74
CA PRO A 139 -34.98 9.41 17.15
C PRO A 139 -33.71 9.07 17.96
N LYS A 140 -33.56 9.69 19.13
CA LYS A 140 -32.42 9.43 20.03
C LYS A 140 -32.35 7.94 20.39
N GLY A 141 -31.15 7.36 20.29
CA GLY A 141 -30.92 5.93 20.54
C GLY A 141 -31.13 5.03 19.31
N ALA A 142 -31.71 5.53 18.22
CA ALA A 142 -31.81 4.81 16.96
C ALA A 142 -30.63 5.09 16.03
N VAL A 143 -30.45 4.23 15.02
CA VAL A 143 -29.40 4.37 14.02
C VAL A 143 -29.88 5.26 12.88
N THR A 144 -29.18 6.38 12.66
CA THR A 144 -29.45 7.27 11.51
C THR A 144 -29.26 6.53 10.18
N PRO A 145 -30.15 6.67 9.19
CA PRO A 145 -29.94 6.10 7.86
C PRO A 145 -28.61 6.59 7.24
N ALA A 146 -27.93 5.69 6.54
CA ALA A 146 -26.74 6.07 5.76
C ALA A 146 -27.16 6.67 4.41
N VAL A 147 -26.35 7.60 3.91
CA VAL A 147 -26.53 8.21 2.59
C VAL A 147 -25.47 7.66 1.65
N SER A 148 -25.88 7.30 0.45
CA SER A 148 -24.94 6.95 -0.61
C SER A 148 -24.05 8.13 -0.93
N GLY A 149 -22.76 7.87 -1.06
CA GLY A 149 -21.84 8.87 -1.56
C GLY A 149 -22.04 9.07 -3.07
N GLY A 150 -21.11 9.78 -3.68
CA GLY A 150 -21.15 10.01 -5.12
C GLY A 150 -19.80 10.48 -5.64
N LYS A 151 -19.60 10.38 -6.95
CA LYS A 151 -18.34 10.75 -7.62
C LYS A 151 -17.88 12.20 -7.33
N ASN A 152 -18.83 13.06 -6.95
CA ASN A 152 -18.58 14.47 -6.64
C ASN A 152 -18.22 14.71 -5.16
N LEU A 153 -18.43 13.72 -4.28
CA LEU A 153 -18.04 13.81 -2.88
C LEU A 153 -16.62 13.26 -2.72
N ARG A 154 -15.66 14.17 -2.69
CA ARG A 154 -14.24 13.84 -2.57
C ARG A 154 -13.65 14.46 -1.32
N VAL A 155 -12.71 13.74 -0.73
CA VAL A 155 -11.89 14.20 0.39
C VAL A 155 -10.43 14.09 -0.01
N ARG A 156 -9.60 14.96 0.55
CA ARG A 156 -8.15 14.88 0.40
C ARG A 156 -7.57 14.10 1.57
N ARG A 157 -6.38 13.54 1.36
CA ARG A 157 -5.54 13.02 2.44
C ARG A 157 -5.44 14.10 3.53
N LYS A 158 -5.67 13.69 4.78
CA LYS A 158 -5.75 14.56 5.96
C LYS A 158 -6.95 15.53 6.03
N SER A 159 -7.95 15.40 5.17
CA SER A 159 -9.27 15.97 5.48
C SER A 159 -9.84 15.30 6.73
N ILE A 160 -10.46 16.09 7.61
CA ILE A 160 -11.17 15.57 8.80
C ILE A 160 -12.48 14.93 8.32
N LEU A 161 -12.68 13.66 8.67
CA LEU A 161 -13.88 12.87 8.33
C LEU A 161 -14.91 12.86 9.46
N GLY A 162 -14.48 13.24 10.66
CA GLY A 162 -15.27 13.25 11.88
C GLY A 162 -14.34 13.36 13.07
N PHE A 163 -14.89 13.17 14.26
CA PHE A 163 -14.12 13.09 15.49
C PHE A 163 -14.25 11.68 16.07
N LEU A 164 -13.22 11.25 16.79
CA LEU A 164 -13.19 9.98 17.49
C LEU A 164 -14.44 9.87 18.36
N GLY A 165 -15.22 8.81 18.23
CA GLY A 165 -16.36 8.58 19.11
C GLY A 165 -16.05 7.44 20.05
N ARG A 166 -17.08 6.66 20.37
CA ARG A 166 -17.00 5.58 21.33
C ARG A 166 -17.79 4.35 20.94
N TYR A 167 -17.37 3.22 21.48
CA TYR A 167 -18.12 1.97 21.52
C TYR A 167 -17.88 1.29 22.88
N GLU A 168 -18.96 0.85 23.53
CA GLU A 168 -18.95 0.33 24.90
C GLU A 168 -18.28 1.29 25.89
N ASP A 169 -18.62 2.58 25.79
CA ASP A 169 -18.15 3.65 26.68
C ASP A 169 -16.65 3.93 26.67
N ARG A 170 -15.91 3.39 25.69
CA ARG A 170 -14.48 3.68 25.47
C ARG A 170 -14.26 4.47 24.19
N PRO A 171 -13.30 5.43 24.13
CA PRO A 171 -12.87 6.03 22.88
C PRO A 171 -12.50 4.95 21.88
N HIS A 172 -13.08 5.00 20.68
CA HIS A 172 -12.95 3.91 19.73
C HIS A 172 -13.03 4.40 18.30
N LEU A 173 -12.07 4.00 17.47
CA LEU A 173 -12.14 4.06 16.02
C LEU A 173 -12.00 2.63 15.51
N HIS A 174 -13.07 2.10 14.93
CA HIS A 174 -12.96 0.90 14.12
C HIS A 174 -12.47 1.31 12.72
N PHE A 175 -11.40 0.66 12.27
CA PHE A 175 -10.73 1.02 11.03
C PHE A 175 -10.43 -0.22 10.19
N GLU A 176 -10.77 -0.14 8.91
CA GLU A 176 -10.50 -1.20 7.93
C GLU A 176 -9.82 -0.63 6.68
N ILE A 177 -8.95 -1.43 6.07
CA ILE A 177 -8.46 -1.24 4.71
C ILE A 177 -8.74 -2.53 3.95
N PHE A 178 -9.43 -2.44 2.82
CA PHE A 178 -9.85 -3.62 2.07
C PHE A 178 -9.97 -3.34 0.57
N MET A 179 -10.18 -4.39 -0.21
CA MET A 179 -10.44 -4.32 -1.65
C MET A 179 -11.69 -5.12 -1.97
N THR A 180 -12.39 -4.77 -3.05
CA THR A 180 -13.35 -5.70 -3.62
C THR A 180 -12.60 -6.87 -4.26
N GLN A 181 -13.25 -8.02 -4.45
CA GLN A 181 -12.66 -9.14 -5.18
C GLN A 181 -12.22 -8.73 -6.59
N GLY A 182 -13.01 -7.87 -7.25
CA GLY A 182 -12.71 -7.35 -8.58
C GLY A 182 -11.43 -6.51 -8.60
N ASP A 183 -11.31 -5.57 -7.66
CA ASP A 183 -10.12 -4.71 -7.55
C ASP A 183 -8.87 -5.49 -7.11
N PHE A 184 -9.05 -6.47 -6.21
CA PHE A 184 -7.99 -7.38 -5.81
C PHE A 184 -7.46 -8.15 -7.03
N ASN A 185 -8.35 -8.76 -7.82
CA ASN A 185 -7.96 -9.53 -9.00
C ASN A 185 -7.36 -8.63 -10.09
N ALA A 186 -7.90 -7.44 -10.28
CA ALA A 186 -7.36 -6.47 -11.24
C ALA A 186 -5.93 -6.06 -10.89
N TRP A 187 -5.61 -5.98 -9.60
CA TRP A 187 -4.27 -5.64 -9.13
C TRP A 187 -3.32 -6.84 -9.03
N PHE A 188 -3.70 -7.84 -8.24
CA PHE A 188 -2.87 -8.99 -7.86
C PHE A 188 -3.03 -10.21 -8.77
N GLY A 189 -4.00 -10.23 -9.68
CA GLY A 189 -4.21 -11.36 -10.59
C GLY A 189 -2.98 -11.66 -11.46
N HIS A 190 -2.16 -10.64 -11.74
CA HIS A 190 -0.90 -10.77 -12.48
C HIS A 190 0.25 -11.37 -11.66
N THR A 191 0.14 -11.42 -10.33
CA THR A 191 1.19 -11.90 -9.43
C THR A 191 1.37 -13.42 -9.52
N GLN A 192 0.50 -14.14 -10.23
CA GLN A 192 0.59 -15.60 -10.44
C GLN A 192 0.79 -16.39 -9.14
N LEU A 193 0.19 -15.92 -8.03
CA LEU A 193 0.34 -16.54 -6.71
C LEU A 193 -0.09 -18.01 -6.74
N GLY A 194 0.76 -18.90 -6.21
CA GLY A 194 0.51 -20.35 -6.21
C GLY A 194 0.74 -21.04 -7.56
N ASN A 195 1.15 -20.30 -8.61
CA ASN A 195 1.62 -20.91 -9.84
C ASN A 195 3.05 -21.41 -9.63
N THR A 196 3.23 -22.73 -9.59
CA THR A 196 4.56 -23.34 -9.49
C THR A 196 5.39 -23.13 -10.74
N ALA A 197 4.83 -22.69 -11.87
CA ALA A 197 5.56 -22.38 -13.10
C ALA A 197 5.10 -21.02 -13.66
N PRO A 198 5.49 -19.90 -13.02
CA PRO A 198 5.06 -18.57 -13.44
C PRO A 198 5.59 -18.26 -14.84
N ALA A 199 4.72 -17.74 -15.70
CA ALA A 199 5.13 -17.21 -17.00
C ALA A 199 5.81 -15.86 -16.81
N THR A 200 6.94 -15.63 -17.46
CA THR A 200 7.56 -14.30 -17.52
C THR A 200 6.62 -13.35 -18.29
N PRO A 201 6.22 -12.21 -17.73
CA PRO A 201 5.44 -11.22 -18.45
C PRO A 201 6.21 -10.69 -19.67
N ASP A 202 5.55 -10.59 -20.83
CA ASP A 202 6.15 -10.04 -22.07
C ASP A 202 6.23 -8.49 -22.08
N GLY A 203 5.82 -7.86 -20.98
CA GLY A 203 5.79 -6.40 -20.82
C GLY A 203 7.05 -5.87 -20.11
N PRO A 204 7.41 -4.60 -20.31
CA PRO A 204 8.54 -3.96 -19.63
C PRO A 204 8.27 -3.67 -18.14
N GLU A 205 7.14 -4.14 -17.62
CA GLU A 205 6.51 -3.62 -16.42
C GLU A 205 6.92 -4.39 -15.16
N TRP A 206 7.77 -3.80 -14.32
CA TRP A 206 8.20 -4.40 -13.07
C TRP A 206 8.15 -3.37 -11.93
N TRP A 207 7.63 -3.75 -10.76
CA TRP A 207 7.59 -2.91 -9.55
C TRP A 207 7.74 -3.76 -8.30
N GLY A 208 8.11 -3.11 -7.20
CA GLY A 208 8.25 -3.75 -5.88
C GLY A 208 9.53 -4.57 -5.74
N HIS A 209 9.45 -5.63 -4.93
CA HIS A 209 10.49 -6.65 -4.85
C HIS A 209 10.40 -7.53 -6.10
N ALA A 210 11.40 -7.44 -6.97
CA ALA A 210 11.50 -8.23 -8.17
C ALA A 210 12.50 -9.37 -7.96
N CYS A 211 12.09 -10.58 -8.35
CA CYS A 211 12.94 -11.76 -8.35
C CYS A 211 13.11 -12.24 -9.79
N PHE A 212 14.36 -12.46 -10.21
CA PHE A 212 14.72 -12.98 -11.52
C PHE A 212 15.49 -14.28 -11.37
N THR A 213 15.22 -15.24 -12.26
CA THR A 213 16.04 -16.43 -12.40
C THR A 213 16.86 -16.31 -13.67
N ILE A 214 18.19 -16.36 -13.52
CA ILE A 214 19.14 -16.42 -14.62
C ILE A 214 19.56 -17.89 -14.75
N PRO A 215 19.24 -18.57 -15.85
CA PRO A 215 19.65 -19.95 -16.07
C PRO A 215 21.16 -20.12 -15.98
N ALA A 216 21.62 -21.34 -15.69
CA ALA A 216 23.03 -21.68 -15.82
C ALA A 216 23.54 -21.40 -17.25
N ALA A 217 24.84 -21.15 -17.37
CA ALA A 217 25.52 -20.95 -18.63
C ALA A 217 25.03 -19.72 -19.42
N CYS A 218 24.59 -18.66 -18.75
CA CYS A 218 24.37 -17.33 -19.32
C CYS A 218 25.65 -16.49 -19.26
N ASP A 219 25.92 -15.75 -20.33
CA ASP A 219 27.07 -14.85 -20.41
C ASP A 219 26.74 -13.50 -19.74
N PHE A 220 27.72 -12.95 -19.02
CA PHE A 220 27.68 -11.61 -18.43
C PHE A 220 28.63 -10.68 -19.19
N HIS A 221 28.14 -9.48 -19.45
CA HIS A 221 28.91 -8.42 -20.08
C HIS A 221 29.49 -7.47 -19.05
N GLN A 222 30.66 -6.92 -19.36
CA GLN A 222 31.32 -5.92 -18.53
C GLN A 222 30.52 -4.63 -18.42
N LEU A 223 29.77 -4.25 -19.46
CA LEU A 223 28.87 -3.12 -19.48
C LEU A 223 27.51 -3.54 -20.04
N PRO A 224 26.41 -2.85 -19.67
CA PRO A 224 25.12 -3.05 -20.32
C PRO A 224 25.23 -2.92 -21.85
N PRO A 225 24.51 -3.75 -22.63
CA PRO A 225 24.46 -3.59 -24.07
C PRO A 225 24.00 -2.18 -24.47
N ALA A 226 24.60 -1.62 -25.53
CA ALA A 226 24.37 -0.25 -26.02
C ALA A 226 24.87 0.90 -25.11
N THR A 227 25.72 0.62 -24.12
CA THR A 227 26.46 1.65 -23.39
C THR A 227 27.40 2.40 -24.34
N GLY A 228 27.43 3.73 -24.25
CA GLY A 228 28.32 4.59 -25.03
C GLY A 228 29.79 4.48 -24.61
N ASN A 229 30.69 5.06 -25.40
CA ASN A 229 32.13 5.08 -25.10
C ASN A 229 32.48 5.89 -23.83
N ASP A 230 31.53 6.66 -23.31
CA ASP A 230 31.60 7.39 -22.05
C ASP A 230 31.15 6.53 -20.84
N ASN A 231 30.96 5.21 -21.04
CA ASN A 231 30.40 4.28 -20.08
C ASN A 231 28.99 4.65 -19.61
N LYS A 232 28.24 5.40 -20.42
CA LYS A 232 26.87 5.79 -20.09
C LYS A 232 25.84 5.08 -20.95
N LEU A 233 24.79 4.58 -20.31
CA LEU A 233 23.59 4.09 -20.96
C LEU A 233 22.45 5.05 -20.59
N HIS A 234 21.84 5.70 -21.59
CA HIS A 234 20.77 6.69 -21.39
C HIS A 234 21.13 7.81 -20.38
N GLY A 235 22.40 8.21 -20.34
CA GLY A 235 22.90 9.26 -19.45
C GLY A 235 23.34 8.78 -18.05
N VAL A 236 23.13 7.51 -17.71
CA VAL A 236 23.58 6.91 -16.45
C VAL A 236 24.90 6.19 -16.66
N GLU A 237 25.88 6.54 -15.84
CA GLU A 237 27.23 5.98 -15.84
C GLU A 237 27.27 4.60 -15.16
N PHE A 238 27.98 3.66 -15.79
CA PHE A 238 28.20 2.31 -15.28
C PHE A 238 29.70 2.07 -15.12
N GLU A 239 30.08 1.65 -13.92
CA GLU A 239 31.43 1.14 -13.69
C GLU A 239 31.59 -0.21 -14.42
N PRO A 240 32.61 -0.36 -15.28
CA PRO A 240 32.86 -1.62 -15.98
C PRO A 240 33.05 -2.79 -15.01
N GLY A 241 32.20 -3.81 -15.14
CA GLY A 241 32.29 -5.07 -14.42
C GLY A 241 33.33 -6.03 -15.00
N GLN A 242 33.19 -7.31 -14.63
CA GLN A 242 33.94 -8.40 -15.25
C GLN A 242 33.02 -9.20 -16.18
N GLU A 243 33.51 -9.50 -17.38
CA GLU A 243 32.86 -10.49 -18.23
C GLU A 243 33.00 -11.88 -17.61
N GLY A 244 32.02 -12.74 -17.85
CA GLY A 244 32.04 -14.09 -17.32
C GLY A 244 30.82 -14.89 -17.72
N ARG A 245 30.71 -16.09 -17.18
CA ARG A 245 29.59 -17.00 -17.41
C ARG A 245 29.25 -17.72 -16.11
N ASN A 246 27.98 -17.80 -15.73
CA ASN A 246 27.59 -18.55 -14.54
C ASN A 246 27.61 -20.06 -14.79
N ALA A 247 28.14 -20.82 -13.84
CA ALA A 247 28.08 -22.28 -13.88
C ALA A 247 26.74 -22.84 -13.36
N LEU A 248 26.14 -22.17 -12.37
CA LEU A 248 24.88 -22.54 -11.72
C LEU A 248 23.78 -21.52 -12.02
N PRO A 249 22.50 -21.90 -11.96
CA PRO A 249 21.41 -20.94 -12.00
C PRO A 249 21.58 -19.88 -10.90
N LEU A 250 21.23 -18.64 -11.20
CA LEU A 250 21.24 -17.55 -10.24
C LEU A 250 19.83 -17.05 -9.97
N HIS A 251 19.54 -16.79 -8.71
CA HIS A 251 18.35 -16.07 -8.27
C HIS A 251 18.79 -14.66 -7.88
N VAL A 252 18.17 -13.66 -8.50
CA VAL A 252 18.49 -12.24 -8.28
C VAL A 252 17.26 -11.57 -7.71
N GLU A 253 17.36 -11.11 -6.47
CA GLU A 253 16.34 -10.25 -5.87
C GLU A 253 16.78 -8.80 -6.02
N THR A 254 15.87 -7.92 -6.42
CA THR A 254 16.07 -6.48 -6.44
C THR A 254 14.87 -5.78 -5.83
N TYR A 255 15.12 -4.86 -4.91
CA TYR A 255 14.08 -4.10 -4.27
C TYR A 255 14.53 -2.70 -3.88
N PHE A 256 13.57 -1.82 -3.64
CA PHE A 256 13.82 -0.49 -3.10
C PHE A 256 13.33 -0.43 -1.66
N SER A 257 14.16 0.08 -0.76
CA SER A 257 13.77 0.41 0.60
C SER A 257 14.36 1.77 0.97
N ASN A 258 13.52 2.67 1.47
CA ASN A 258 13.92 4.03 1.88
C ASN A 258 14.72 4.81 0.80
N GLY A 259 14.29 4.73 -0.46
CA GLY A 259 14.96 5.39 -1.59
C GLY A 259 16.28 4.75 -2.02
N THR A 260 16.69 3.66 -1.37
CA THR A 260 17.89 2.89 -1.70
C THR A 260 17.49 1.63 -2.45
N LYS A 261 18.20 1.33 -3.54
CA LYS A 261 18.10 0.04 -4.25
C LYS A 261 19.00 -0.99 -3.59
N TYR A 262 18.45 -2.17 -3.36
CA TYR A 262 19.15 -3.36 -2.87
C TYR A 262 19.09 -4.44 -3.94
N THR A 263 20.18 -5.20 -4.04
CA THR A 263 20.23 -6.38 -4.92
C THR A 263 20.98 -7.50 -4.21
N ASN A 264 20.33 -8.66 -4.14
CA ASN A 264 20.89 -9.90 -3.59
C ASN A 264 20.98 -10.94 -4.71
N VAL A 265 22.05 -11.74 -4.71
CA VAL A 265 22.25 -12.79 -5.71
C VAL A 265 22.61 -14.09 -5.02
N TRP A 266 21.88 -15.16 -5.33
CA TRP A 266 22.16 -16.51 -4.87
C TRP A 266 22.44 -17.43 -6.05
N SER A 267 23.36 -18.38 -5.92
CA SER A 267 23.43 -19.54 -6.81
C SER A 267 22.63 -20.70 -6.25
N GLU A 268 22.01 -21.49 -7.12
CA GLU A 268 21.29 -22.72 -6.77
C GLU A 268 22.10 -23.95 -7.19
N ALA A 269 22.36 -24.85 -6.24
CA ALA A 269 22.97 -26.15 -6.51
C ALA A 269 21.94 -27.19 -6.99
N ALA A 270 22.41 -28.31 -7.53
CA ALA A 270 21.52 -29.36 -8.07
C ALA A 270 20.61 -30.02 -7.02
N ASP A 271 20.94 -29.90 -5.73
CA ASP A 271 20.12 -30.37 -4.60
C ASP A 271 19.11 -29.31 -4.11
N GLY A 272 19.04 -28.16 -4.78
CA GLY A 272 18.18 -27.04 -4.41
C GLY A 272 18.77 -26.09 -3.36
N THR A 273 20.03 -26.30 -2.92
CA THR A 273 20.66 -25.42 -1.92
C THR A 273 21.02 -24.07 -2.54
N HIS A 274 20.59 -22.98 -1.89
CA HIS A 274 20.95 -21.60 -2.27
C HIS A 274 22.18 -21.09 -1.51
N THR A 275 23.17 -20.58 -2.23
CA THR A 275 24.36 -19.91 -1.67
C THR A 275 24.36 -18.44 -2.03
N LEU A 276 24.37 -17.55 -1.04
CA LEU A 276 24.43 -16.11 -1.24
C LEU A 276 25.82 -15.70 -1.77
N LEU A 277 25.85 -15.14 -2.98
CA LEU A 277 27.08 -14.72 -3.66
C LEU A 277 27.40 -13.25 -3.42
N ARG A 278 26.37 -12.40 -3.32
CA ARG A 278 26.54 -10.96 -3.10
C ARG A 278 25.34 -10.37 -2.36
N VAL A 279 25.63 -9.53 -1.37
CA VAL A 279 24.72 -8.53 -0.78
C VAL A 279 25.25 -7.17 -1.19
N CYS A 280 24.46 -6.33 -1.85
CA CYS A 280 24.89 -4.96 -2.14
C CYS A 280 24.19 -3.93 -1.22
N PHE A 281 25.03 -3.16 -0.51
CA PHE A 281 24.73 -1.93 0.21
C PHE A 281 24.72 -0.71 -0.77
N PRO A 282 24.14 0.46 -0.40
CA PRO A 282 23.50 1.43 -1.31
C PRO A 282 24.34 1.87 -2.51
N LEU A 283 23.71 1.91 -3.69
CA LEU A 283 24.09 2.88 -4.73
C LEU A 283 23.80 4.28 -4.16
N ARG A 284 24.83 5.11 -3.99
CA ARG A 284 24.67 6.49 -3.50
C ARG A 284 23.70 7.25 -4.40
N SER A 285 22.76 7.98 -3.77
CA SER A 285 21.82 8.89 -4.41
C SER A 285 22.55 9.85 -5.37
N GLY A 286 22.35 9.66 -6.67
CA GLY A 286 22.96 10.44 -7.74
C GLY A 286 22.57 9.95 -9.12
N SER A 287 22.27 8.65 -9.27
CA SER A 287 21.73 8.09 -10.50
C SER A 287 20.21 8.09 -10.47
N LEU A 288 19.61 9.10 -11.09
CA LEU A 288 18.25 8.99 -11.61
C LEU A 288 18.19 7.77 -12.55
N ASP A 289 17.26 6.87 -12.21
CA ASP A 289 16.43 6.03 -13.08
C ASP A 289 17.11 5.19 -14.18
N LEU A 290 16.86 3.87 -14.21
CA LEU A 290 16.89 3.01 -15.41
C LEU A 290 16.72 1.52 -15.07
N MET A 291 15.59 0.94 -15.48
CA MET A 291 15.63 -0.25 -16.31
C MET A 291 14.61 -0.07 -17.44
N THR A 292 14.98 0.72 -18.44
CA THR A 292 14.36 0.71 -19.76
C THR A 292 15.36 0.10 -20.73
N VAL A 293 15.47 -1.22 -20.76
CA VAL A 293 16.08 -1.93 -21.91
C VAL A 293 15.35 -3.25 -22.03
N TRP A 294 14.39 -3.36 -22.95
CA TRP A 294 14.17 -4.51 -23.84
C TRP A 294 13.09 -4.13 -24.88
N ARG A 295 13.48 -3.38 -25.92
CA ARG A 295 12.81 -3.28 -27.24
C ARG A 295 13.77 -2.52 -28.17
N LYS A 296 14.07 -2.91 -29.42
CA LYS A 296 13.23 -3.30 -30.57
C LYS A 296 14.13 -3.93 -31.67
N PRO A 297 13.57 -4.52 -32.74
CA PRO A 297 13.51 -3.79 -34.02
C PRO A 297 12.14 -3.96 -34.68
N ALA A 298 11.43 -2.88 -35.05
CA ALA A 298 11.51 -2.13 -36.30
C ALA A 298 10.23 -2.40 -37.11
N LEU A 299 9.63 -1.32 -37.65
CA LEU A 299 8.51 -1.41 -38.57
C LEU A 299 8.96 -2.09 -39.87
N THR A 300 8.02 -2.86 -40.43
CA THR A 300 7.93 -3.36 -41.82
C THR A 300 9.01 -4.30 -42.33
N GLY A 301 8.60 -5.56 -42.54
CA GLY A 301 9.15 -6.43 -43.58
C GLY A 301 10.07 -7.54 -43.08
N ILE A 302 9.69 -8.77 -43.46
CA ILE A 302 10.51 -10.01 -43.49
C ILE A 302 10.35 -10.96 -42.29
N SER A 303 9.43 -11.91 -42.51
CA SER A 303 9.46 -13.36 -42.20
C SER A 303 10.00 -13.85 -40.84
N LYS A 304 9.05 -14.34 -40.03
CA LYS A 304 9.21 -15.43 -39.04
C LYS A 304 10.02 -16.59 -39.64
N LYS A 305 11.16 -16.96 -39.05
CA LYS A 305 11.72 -18.33 -39.06
C LYS A 305 13.07 -18.40 -38.29
N HIS A 306 13.14 -19.31 -37.31
CA HIS A 306 14.31 -19.75 -36.50
C HIS A 306 14.65 -18.81 -35.31
N LEU A 307 14.76 -19.18 -34.02
CA LEU A 307 14.90 -20.43 -33.23
C LEU A 307 14.73 -20.00 -31.73
N PRO A 308 14.88 -20.89 -30.71
CA PRO A 308 13.97 -21.91 -30.21
C PRO A 308 13.27 -21.50 -28.88
N GLN A 309 12.11 -22.10 -28.64
CA GLN A 309 11.41 -22.13 -27.35
C GLN A 309 12.24 -22.90 -26.32
N CYS A 310 12.44 -22.36 -25.11
CA CYS A 310 12.65 -23.15 -23.90
C CYS A 310 11.96 -22.45 -22.73
N TRP A 311 10.99 -23.16 -22.17
CA TRP A 311 10.12 -22.77 -21.07
C TRP A 311 10.65 -23.31 -19.74
N GLY A 312 10.25 -22.65 -18.66
CA GLY A 312 9.95 -23.27 -17.37
C GLY A 312 10.96 -22.94 -16.27
N VAL A 313 10.45 -22.51 -15.12
CA VAL A 313 11.06 -22.81 -13.81
C VAL A 313 9.96 -23.05 -12.79
N SER A 314 10.19 -24.08 -11.98
CA SER A 314 9.34 -24.64 -10.94
C SER A 314 9.57 -24.01 -9.56
N THR A 315 8.53 -24.12 -8.72
CA THR A 315 8.38 -24.04 -7.24
C THR A 315 8.57 -22.68 -6.57
#